data_AF-A0A939WS82-F1
#
_entry.id   AF-A0A939WS82-F1
#
_cell.length_a   1.000
_cell.length_b   1.000
_cell.length_c   1.000
_cell.angle_alpha   90.00
_cell.angle_beta   90.00
_cell.angle_gamma   90.00
#
_symmetry.space_group_name_H-M   'P 1'
#
loop_
_entity.id
_entity.type
_entity.pdbx_description
1 polymer ?
#
loop_
_entity_poly.entity_id
_entity_poly.type
_entity_poly.pdbx_seq_one_letter_code
_entity_poly.pdbx_strand_id
1 'polypeptide(L)'
;MDVSTQDRLAAAFAGNRQRLSTLAQKRLNPILLKRMGVEDVLSETYVNAAKRLDYFAAHDDVPVYYKLRTVLLQTIADRHRAAGPVLDAAAREVAVRNIGARLPRLCGGGAFQ
;
A
#
# COMPACT_ATOMS: atom_id res chain seq x y z
N MET A 1 25.45 -18.58 -6.28
CA MET A 1 24.76 -17.28 -6.17
C MET A 1 24.74 -16.67 -7.55
N ASP A 2 23.58 -16.61 -8.19
CA ASP A 2 23.43 -16.23 -9.59
C ASP A 2 23.36 -14.69 -9.73
N VAL A 3 24.53 -14.05 -9.73
CA VAL A 3 24.70 -12.59 -9.82
C VAL A 3 23.98 -12.03 -11.07
N SER A 4 23.93 -12.83 -12.14
CA SER A 4 23.31 -12.43 -13.42
C SER A 4 21.81 -12.15 -13.31
N THR A 5 21.09 -12.92 -12.48
CA THR A 5 19.63 -12.77 -12.34
C THR A 5 19.28 -11.53 -11.53
N GLN A 6 20.07 -11.23 -10.50
CA GLN A 6 19.90 -10.01 -9.70
C GLN A 6 20.19 -8.75 -10.52
N ASP A 7 21.23 -8.75 -11.36
CA ASP A 7 21.52 -7.63 -12.25
C ASP A 7 20.43 -7.41 -13.29
N ARG A 8 19.89 -8.48 -13.90
CA ARG A 8 18.74 -8.40 -14.80
C ARG A 8 17.50 -7.81 -14.10
N LEU A 9 17.25 -8.22 -12.85
CA LEU A 9 16.17 -7.67 -12.04
C LEU A 9 16.38 -6.18 -11.75
N ALA A 10 17.59 -5.78 -11.35
CA ALA A 10 17.94 -4.40 -11.05
C ALA A 10 17.78 -3.49 -12.28
N ALA A 11 18.27 -3.92 -13.45
CA ALA A 11 18.10 -3.20 -14.71
C ALA A 11 16.63 -3.07 -15.11
N ALA A 12 15.85 -4.16 -15.01
CA ALA A 12 14.43 -4.15 -15.30
C ALA A 12 13.65 -3.24 -14.32
N PHE A 13 14.02 -3.24 -13.04
CA PHE A 13 13.41 -2.40 -12.02
C PHE A 13 13.71 -0.92 -12.27
N ALA A 14 14.97 -0.57 -12.54
CA ALA A 14 15.39 0.80 -12.85
C ALA A 14 14.62 1.35 -14.07
N GLY A 15 14.51 0.57 -15.15
CA GLY A 15 13.77 0.97 -16.35
C GLY A 15 12.25 1.12 -16.15
N ASN A 16 11.66 0.41 -15.19
CA ASN A 16 10.23 0.45 -14.92
C ASN A 16 9.84 1.27 -13.67
N ARG A 17 10.82 1.86 -12.99
CA ARG A 17 10.63 2.59 -11.72
C ARG A 17 9.53 3.65 -11.80
N GLN A 18 9.54 4.46 -12.86
CA GLN A 18 8.54 5.53 -13.07
C GLN A 18 7.13 4.98 -13.30
N ARG A 19 7.01 3.84 -13.99
CA ARG A 19 5.71 3.18 -14.21
C ARG A 19 5.19 2.56 -12.93
N LEU A 20 6.07 1.92 -12.17
CA LEU A 20 5.74 1.32 -10.87
C LEU A 20 5.35 2.39 -9.85
N SER A 21 6.04 3.54 -9.81
CA SER A 21 5.71 4.66 -8.93
C SER A 21 4.32 5.22 -9.22
N THR A 22 3.99 5.40 -10.50
CA THR A 22 2.67 5.85 -10.93
C THR A 22 1.59 4.85 -10.55
N LEU A 23 1.87 3.54 -10.70
CA LEU A 23 0.92 2.49 -10.34
C LEU A 23 0.71 2.42 -8.82
N ALA A 24 1.79 2.54 -8.04
CA ALA A 24 1.75 2.56 -6.59
C ALA A 24 0.95 3.77 -6.07
N GLN A 25 1.20 4.98 -6.59
CA GLN A 25 0.43 6.18 -6.25
C GLN A 25 -1.08 6.01 -6.47
N LYS A 26 -1.47 5.35 -7.56
CA LYS A 26 -2.88 5.10 -7.88
C LYS A 26 -3.54 4.04 -6.99
N ARG A 27 -2.75 3.16 -6.38
CA ARG A 27 -3.26 1.99 -5.62
C ARG A 27 -3.12 2.15 -4.11
N LEU A 28 -2.20 2.99 -3.63
CA LEU A 28 -2.10 3.30 -2.21
C LEU A 28 -3.24 4.22 -1.76
N ASN A 29 -3.80 3.92 -0.58
CA ASN A 29 -4.75 4.81 0.07
C ASN A 29 -4.04 6.09 0.58
N PRO A 30 -4.65 7.28 0.44
CA PRO A 30 -4.08 8.56 0.88
C PRO A 30 -3.65 8.59 2.37
N ILE A 31 -4.31 7.83 3.24
CA ILE A 31 -3.92 7.74 4.67
C ILE A 31 -2.58 7.01 4.82
N LEU A 32 -2.33 6.00 3.98
CA LEU A 32 -1.05 5.29 3.93
C LEU A 32 0.03 6.13 3.28
N LEU A 33 -0.29 6.87 2.22
CA LEU A 33 0.66 7.79 1.58
C LEU A 33 1.21 8.86 2.54
N LYS A 34 0.42 9.26 3.55
CA LYS A 34 0.90 10.18 4.61
C LYS A 34 1.87 9.52 5.59
N ARG A 35 1.81 8.20 5.75
CA ARG A 35 2.64 7.44 6.69
C ARG A 35 3.84 6.76 6.02
N MET A 36 3.74 6.49 4.73
CA MET A 36 4.72 5.75 3.96
C MET A 36 4.76 6.31 2.54
N GLY A 37 5.94 6.72 2.10
CA GLY A 37 6.15 7.25 0.77
C GLY A 37 5.98 6.19 -0.31
N VAL A 38 5.69 6.64 -1.53
CA VAL A 38 5.68 5.78 -2.71
C VAL A 38 7.03 5.09 -2.90
N GLU A 39 8.10 5.81 -2.60
CA GLU A 39 9.49 5.33 -2.70
C GLU A 39 9.79 4.22 -1.68
N ASP A 40 9.19 4.27 -0.49
CA ASP A 40 9.33 3.22 0.51
C ASP A 40 8.68 1.92 0.02
N VAL A 41 7.49 2.02 -0.59
CA VAL A 41 6.78 0.88 -1.15
C VAL A 41 7.55 0.27 -2.33
N LEU A 42 8.16 1.10 -3.18
CA LEU A 42 9.01 0.62 -4.26
C LEU A 42 10.25 -0.09 -3.74
N SER A 43 10.90 0.48 -2.72
CA SER A 43 12.09 -0.12 -2.10
C SER A 43 11.76 -1.46 -1.48
N GLU A 44 10.65 -1.57 -0.77
CA GLU A 44 10.21 -2.83 -0.19
C GLU A 44 9.81 -3.86 -1.25
N THR A 45 9.15 -3.41 -2.33
CA THR A 45 8.83 -4.26 -3.47
C THR A 45 10.11 -4.86 -4.07
N TYR A 46 11.17 -4.06 -4.20
CA TYR A 46 12.47 -4.54 -4.67
C TYR A 46 13.07 -5.57 -3.71
N VAL A 47 13.03 -5.33 -2.39
CA VAL A 47 13.50 -6.29 -1.39
C VAL A 47 12.72 -7.61 -1.46
N ASN A 48 11.39 -7.54 -1.60
CA ASN A 48 10.55 -8.73 -1.74
C ASN A 48 10.80 -9.47 -3.05
N ALA A 49 11.09 -8.75 -4.15
CA ALA A 49 11.47 -9.35 -5.42
C ALA A 49 12.84 -10.05 -5.34
N ALA A 50 13.82 -9.40 -4.70
CA ALA A 50 15.17 -9.94 -4.48
C ALA A 50 15.17 -11.18 -3.57
N LYS A 51 14.20 -11.32 -2.66
CA LYS A 51 13.99 -12.55 -1.89
C LYS A 51 13.42 -13.71 -2.71
N ARG A 52 12.91 -13.44 -3.91
CA ARG A 52 12.21 -14.41 -4.77
C ARG A 52 12.89 -14.54 -6.13
N LEU A 53 14.22 -14.45 -6.19
CA LEU A 53 14.99 -14.56 -7.43
C LEU A 53 14.70 -15.87 -8.18
N ASP A 54 14.45 -16.97 -7.47
CA ASP A 54 14.10 -18.27 -8.06
C ASP A 54 12.80 -18.19 -8.90
N TYR A 55 11.82 -17.39 -8.48
CA TYR A 55 10.58 -17.15 -9.24
C TYR A 55 10.82 -16.33 -10.52
N PHE A 56 11.83 -15.45 -10.50
CA PHE A 56 12.25 -14.71 -11.68
C PHE A 56 13.00 -15.63 -12.65
N ALA A 57 13.80 -16.57 -12.16
CA ALA A 57 14.55 -17.54 -12.95
C ALA A 57 13.67 -18.67 -13.54
N ALA A 58 12.70 -19.18 -12.79
CA ALA A 58 11.92 -20.37 -13.18
C ALA A 58 10.85 -20.14 -14.27
N HIS A 59 10.50 -18.89 -14.58
CA HIS A 59 9.41 -18.56 -15.50
C HIS A 59 9.83 -17.54 -16.56
N ASP A 60 10.73 -17.89 -17.47
CA ASP A 60 11.21 -16.94 -18.51
C ASP A 60 10.08 -16.49 -19.47
N ASP A 61 9.01 -17.29 -19.61
CA ASP A 61 7.83 -16.96 -20.43
C ASP A 61 7.06 -15.70 -19.98
N VAL A 62 7.19 -15.31 -18.70
CA VAL A 62 6.45 -14.15 -18.17
C VAL A 62 7.36 -12.93 -18.12
N PRO A 63 7.01 -11.81 -18.79
CA PRO A 63 7.83 -10.61 -18.76
C PRO A 63 8.08 -10.14 -17.33
N VAL A 64 9.33 -9.75 -17.05
CA VAL A 64 9.78 -9.31 -15.71
C VAL A 64 8.87 -8.24 -15.11
N TYR A 65 8.32 -7.36 -15.95
CA TYR A 65 7.36 -6.33 -15.54
C TYR A 65 6.08 -6.90 -14.89
N TYR A 66 5.51 -7.98 -15.42
CA TYR A 66 4.30 -8.58 -14.85
C TYR A 66 4.60 -9.23 -13.49
N LYS A 67 5.76 -9.88 -13.36
CA LYS A 67 6.22 -10.42 -12.07
C LYS A 67 6.40 -9.32 -11.04
N LEU A 68 7.08 -8.22 -11.41
CA LEU A 68 7.25 -7.04 -10.56
C LEU A 68 5.92 -6.41 -10.15
N ARG A 69 4.97 -6.30 -11.09
CA ARG A 69 3.63 -5.80 -10.80
C ARG A 69 2.90 -6.68 -9.78
N THR A 70 3.01 -8.00 -9.89
CA THR A 70 2.42 -8.94 -8.92
C THR A 70 3.03 -8.77 -7.54
N VAL A 71 4.37 -8.67 -7.45
CA VAL A 71 5.07 -8.45 -6.16
C VAL A 71 4.69 -7.10 -5.55
N LEU A 72 4.56 -6.05 -6.37
CA LEU A 72 4.11 -4.72 -5.93
C LEU A 72 2.69 -4.79 -5.35
N LEU A 73 1.76 -5.44 -6.05
CA LEU A 73 0.37 -5.57 -5.57
C LEU A 73 0.27 -6.40 -4.29
N GLN A 74 1.08 -7.46 -4.15
CA GLN A 74 1.18 -8.23 -2.91
C GLN A 74 1.70 -7.35 -1.76
N THR A 75 2.79 -6.62 -1.99
CA THR A 75 3.36 -5.69 -1.00
C THR A 75 2.34 -4.64 -0.56
N ILE A 76 1.63 -4.03 -1.52
CA ILE A 76 0.56 -3.07 -1.23
C ILE A 76 -0.56 -3.73 -0.40
N ALA A 77 -1.02 -4.92 -0.79
CA ALA A 77 -2.06 -5.64 -0.06
C ALA A 77 -1.65 -5.99 1.37
N ASP A 78 -0.41 -6.44 1.57
CA ASP A 78 0.11 -6.76 2.89
C ASP A 78 0.28 -5.51 3.75
N ARG A 79 0.69 -4.38 3.17
CA ARG A 79 0.70 -3.08 3.87
C ARG A 79 -0.71 -2.61 4.23
N HIS A 80 -1.69 -2.82 3.37
CA HIS A 80 -3.09 -2.55 3.68
C HIS A 80 -3.60 -3.42 4.84
N ARG A 81 -3.26 -4.71 4.86
CA ARG A 81 -3.62 -5.62 5.97
C ARG A 81 -2.96 -5.19 7.28
N ALA A 82 -1.66 -4.92 7.25
CA ALA A 82 -0.92 -4.47 8.44
C ALA A 82 -1.43 -3.12 8.96
N ALA A 83 -1.94 -2.27 8.06
CA ALA A 83 -2.48 -0.98 8.42
C ALA A 83 -3.95 -0.98 8.85
N GLY A 84 -4.70 -2.07 8.66
CA GLY A 84 -6.11 -2.18 9.08
C GLY A 84 -6.37 -1.60 10.47
N PRO A 85 -5.64 -2.04 11.52
CA PRO A 85 -5.81 -1.52 12.87
C PRO A 85 -5.56 -0.01 13.01
N VAL A 86 -4.61 0.53 12.25
CA VAL A 86 -4.24 1.95 12.26
C VAL A 86 -5.26 2.79 11.49
N LEU A 87 -5.80 2.26 10.39
CA LEU A 87 -6.85 2.90 9.61
C LEU A 87 -8.16 2.95 10.41
N ASP A 88 -8.48 1.88 11.14
CA ASP A 88 -9.64 1.83 12.03
C ASP A 88 -9.49 2.83 13.19
N ALA A 89 -8.32 2.91 13.82
CA ALA A 89 -8.05 3.90 14.87
C ALA A 89 -8.16 5.34 14.34
N ALA A 90 -7.55 5.63 13.17
CA ALA A 90 -7.62 6.95 12.55
C ALA A 90 -9.05 7.32 12.13
N ALA A 91 -9.83 6.37 11.60
CA ALA A 91 -11.24 6.58 11.27
C ALA A 91 -12.06 6.91 12.53
N ARG A 92 -11.77 6.24 13.65
CA ARG A 92 -12.41 6.50 14.94
C ARG A 92 -12.06 7.89 15.49
N GLU A 93 -10.81 8.34 15.39
CA GLU A 93 -10.40 9.69 15.79
C GLU A 93 -11.07 10.79 14.94
N VAL A 94 -11.19 10.59 13.62
CA VAL A 94 -11.89 11.52 12.74
C VAL A 94 -13.38 11.58 13.07
N ALA A 95 -14.01 10.44 13.37
CA ALA A 95 -15.39 10.40 13.82
C ALA A 95 -15.60 11.19 15.14
N VAL A 96 -14.72 10.99 16.14
CA VAL A 96 -14.78 11.73 17.41
C VAL A 96 -14.62 13.24 17.20
N ARG A 97 -13.70 13.68 16.32
CA ARG A 97 -13.59 15.11 15.96
C ARG A 97 -14.85 15.66 15.30
N ASN A 98 -15.52 14.88 14.46
CA ASN A 98 -16.75 15.31 13.77
C ASN A 98 -18.01 15.26 14.67
N ILE A 99 -18.03 14.46 15.73
CA ILE A 99 -19.16 14.41 16.70
C ILE A 99 -19.26 15.70 17.54
N GLY A 100 -18.26 16.58 17.49
CA GLY A 100 -18.36 17.95 18.02
C GLY A 100 -19.28 18.88 17.21
N ALA A 101 -19.70 18.48 16.00
CA ALA A 101 -20.62 19.25 15.17
C ALA A 101 -21.97 18.54 15.08
N ARG A 102 -22.93 19.04 15.87
CA ARG A 102 -24.39 18.82 15.76
C ARG A 102 -24.96 17.56 16.44
N LEU A 103 -25.07 17.65 17.76
CA LEU A 103 -26.23 17.09 18.45
C LEU A 103 -27.23 18.24 18.69
N PRO A 104 -28.38 18.32 18.01
CA PRO A 104 -29.48 19.11 18.53
C PRO A 104 -29.92 18.45 19.84
N ARG A 105 -29.84 19.22 20.93
CA ARG A 105 -30.44 18.84 22.21
C ARG A 105 -31.92 18.61 22.00
N LEU A 106 -32.32 17.34 21.95
CA LEU A 106 -33.69 16.96 22.23
C LEU A 106 -33.87 17.07 23.75
N CYS A 107 -34.10 18.29 24.22
CA CYS A 107 -34.72 18.52 25.52
C CYS A 107 -36.12 17.91 25.42
N GLY A 108 -36.31 16.76 26.09
CA GLY A 108 -37.62 16.16 26.26
C GLY A 108 -38.54 17.14 26.99
N GLY A 109 -39.56 17.62 26.29
CA GLY A 109 -40.71 18.26 26.89
C GLY A 109 -41.54 17.21 27.61
N GLY A 110 -41.50 17.24 28.94
CA GLY A 110 -42.42 16.53 29.82
C GLY A 110 -43.22 17.55 30.62
N ALA A 111 -44.27 18.09 30.01
CA ALA A 111 -45.31 18.83 30.70
C ALA A 111 -46.65 18.20 30.32
N PHE A 112 -47.14 17.31 31.16
CA PHE A 112 -48.56 16.93 31.25
C PHE A 112 -48.82 16.58 32.71
N GLN A 113 -49.44 17.51 33.42
CA GLN A 113 -50.19 17.28 34.64
C GLN A 113 -51.57 17.92 34.43
#